data_AF-A0A2D0KAX6-F1
#
_entry.id   AF-A0A2D0KAX6-F1
#
_cell.length_a   1.000
_cell.length_b   1.000
_cell.length_c   1.000
_cell.angle_alpha   90.00
_cell.angle_beta   90.00
_cell.angle_gamma   90.00
#
_symmetry.space_group_name_H-M   'P 1'
#
loop_
_entity.id
_entity.type
_entity.pdbx_description
1 polymer ?
#
loop_
_entity_poly.entity_id
_entity_poly.type
_entity_poly.pdbx_seq_one_letter_code
_entity_poly.pdbx_strand_id
1 'polypeptide(L)'
;MRDDLDLYIEERTQENPRFKAALAEEEKALELTIEMQNMLAEWRRNAGLTSAQVAERMGIKPPTVSRIEKNIVKASIDTLSRYARACGVDDIKISL
;
A
#
# COMPACT_ATOMS: atom_id res chain seq x y z
N MET A 1 -21.10 1.47 14.76
CA MET A 1 -22.20 2.45 14.67
C MET A 1 -22.34 2.73 13.20
N ARG A 2 -23.50 2.48 12.57
CA ARG A 2 -23.69 2.84 11.15
C ARG A 2 -23.62 4.36 11.05
N ASP A 3 -22.75 4.87 10.19
CA ASP A 3 -22.63 6.31 9.94
C ASP A 3 -23.43 6.76 8.70
N ASP A 4 -23.49 8.07 8.45
CA ASP A 4 -24.23 8.64 7.32
C ASP A 4 -23.71 8.15 5.94
N LEU A 5 -22.44 7.76 5.87
CA LEU A 5 -21.82 7.23 4.67
C LEU A 5 -22.24 5.78 4.41
N ASP A 6 -22.32 4.96 5.45
CA ASP A 6 -22.81 3.56 5.35
C ASP A 6 -24.24 3.53 4.77
N LEU A 7 -25.11 4.42 5.25
CA LEU A 7 -26.50 4.52 4.78
C LEU A 7 -26.57 4.92 3.30
N TYR A 8 -25.75 5.89 2.88
CA TYR A 8 -25.67 6.33 1.49
C TYR A 8 -25.16 5.21 0.57
N ILE A 9 -24.12 4.49 0.98
CA ILE A 9 -23.56 3.38 0.21
C ILE A 9 -24.62 2.29 0.01
N GLU A 10 -25.38 1.94 1.05
CA GLU A 10 -26.45 0.94 0.97
C GLU A 10 -27.55 1.35 -0.03
N GLU A 11 -28.07 2.57 0.09
CA GLU A 11 -29.09 3.12 -0.81
C GLU A 11 -28.60 3.09 -2.27
N ARG A 12 -27.42 3.65 -2.55
CA ARG A 12 -26.85 3.74 -3.90
C ARG A 12 -26.54 2.38 -4.51
N THR A 13 -26.14 1.42 -3.68
CA THR A 13 -25.84 0.04 -4.09
C THR A 13 -27.10 -0.70 -4.52
N GLN A 14 -28.24 -0.46 -3.85
CA GLN A 14 -29.53 -1.05 -4.23
C GLN A 14 -30.07 -0.44 -5.53
N GLU A 15 -29.91 0.86 -5.73
CA GLU A 15 -30.42 1.58 -6.90
C GLU A 15 -29.61 1.36 -8.18
N ASN A 16 -28.30 1.14 -8.06
CA ASN A 16 -27.40 1.16 -9.22
C ASN A 16 -26.37 0.01 -9.19
N PRO A 17 -26.58 -1.05 -10.00
CA PRO A 17 -25.61 -2.14 -10.11
C PRO A 17 -24.21 -1.71 -10.57
N ARG A 18 -24.10 -0.63 -11.35
CA ARG A 18 -22.80 -0.08 -11.76
C ARG A 18 -22.08 0.59 -10.59
N PHE A 19 -22.82 1.23 -9.69
CA PHE A 19 -22.25 1.79 -8.46
C PHE A 19 -21.68 0.68 -7.58
N LYS A 20 -22.44 -0.41 -7.38
CA LYS A 20 -21.98 -1.59 -6.64
C LYS A 20 -20.68 -2.16 -7.21
N ALA A 21 -20.62 -2.32 -8.53
CA ALA A 21 -19.43 -2.86 -9.19
C ALA A 21 -18.20 -1.95 -9.02
N ALA A 22 -18.36 -0.64 -9.24
CA ALA A 22 -17.27 0.32 -9.07
C ALA A 22 -16.78 0.40 -7.61
N LEU A 23 -17.70 0.36 -6.64
CA LEU A 23 -17.35 0.32 -5.22
C LEU A 23 -16.52 -0.93 -4.89
N ALA A 24 -16.94 -2.11 -5.34
CA ALA A 24 -16.20 -3.36 -5.11
C ALA A 24 -14.79 -3.36 -5.74
N GLU A 25 -14.63 -2.73 -6.91
CA GLU A 25 -13.31 -2.54 -7.54
C GLU A 25 -12.41 -1.62 -6.72
N GLU A 26 -12.93 -0.50 -6.24
CA GLU A 26 -12.20 0.45 -5.39
C GLU A 26 -11.86 -0.15 -4.01
N GLU A 27 -12.78 -0.88 -3.38
CA GLU A 27 -12.54 -1.61 -2.12
C GLU A 27 -11.39 -2.60 -2.29
N LYS A 28 -11.38 -3.38 -3.38
CA LYS A 28 -10.29 -4.32 -3.67
C LYS A 28 -8.96 -3.62 -3.92
N ALA A 29 -8.96 -2.49 -4.63
CA ALA A 29 -7.75 -1.70 -4.86
C ALA A 29 -7.21 -1.09 -3.56
N LEU A 30 -8.10 -0.67 -2.66
CA LEU A 30 -7.75 -0.15 -1.34
C LEU A 30 -7.16 -1.24 -0.45
N GLU A 31 -7.78 -2.42 -0.42
CA GLU A 31 -7.30 -3.58 0.34
C GLU A 31 -5.87 -3.96 -0.08
N LEU A 32 -5.62 -4.12 -1.39
CA LEU A 32 -4.28 -4.36 -1.93
C LEU A 32 -3.29 -3.27 -1.53
N THR A 33 -3.70 -2.00 -1.57
CA THR A 33 -2.83 -0.88 -1.17
C THR A 33 -2.43 -1.01 0.30
N ILE A 34 -3.37 -1.31 1.18
CA ILE A 34 -3.14 -1.47 2.62
C ILE A 34 -2.21 -2.65 2.89
N GLU A 35 -2.44 -3.80 2.25
CA GLU A 35 -1.59 -4.99 2.38
C GLU A 35 -0.14 -4.70 2.00
N MET A 36 0.07 -4.07 0.84
CA MET A 36 1.40 -3.70 0.38
C MET A 36 2.09 -2.69 1.32
N GLN A 37 1.35 -1.69 1.82
CA GLN A 37 1.88 -0.73 2.79
C GLN A 37 2.33 -1.41 4.09
N ASN A 38 1.50 -2.34 4.60
CA ASN A 38 1.81 -3.12 5.78
C ASN A 38 3.05 -3.98 5.58
N MET A 39 3.21 -4.59 4.41
CA MET A 39 4.41 -5.36 4.05
C MET A 39 5.70 -4.52 4.12
N LEU A 40 5.72 -3.31 3.53
CA LEU A 40 6.89 -2.43 3.63
C LEU A 40 7.17 -1.99 5.07
N ALA A 41 6.12 -1.69 5.82
CA ALA A 41 6.24 -1.33 7.23
C ALA A 41 6.76 -2.50 8.07
N GLU A 42 6.38 -3.74 7.74
CA GLU A 42 6.89 -4.94 8.40
C GLU A 42 8.37 -5.17 8.10
N TRP A 43 8.80 -5.16 6.83
CA TRP A 43 10.22 -5.29 6.48
C TRP A 43 11.07 -4.25 7.21
N ARG A 44 10.61 -3.01 7.23
CA ARG A 44 11.30 -1.91 7.90
C ARG A 44 11.37 -2.10 9.42
N ARG A 45 10.27 -2.53 10.04
CA ARG A 45 10.20 -2.83 11.49
C ARG A 45 11.12 -3.99 11.87
N ASN A 46 11.10 -5.07 11.09
CA ASN A 46 11.94 -6.25 11.32
C ASN A 46 13.44 -5.91 11.18
N ALA A 47 13.78 -4.96 10.29
CA ALA A 47 15.13 -4.45 10.13
C ALA A 47 15.53 -3.39 11.19
N GLY A 48 14.59 -2.93 12.04
CA GLY A 48 14.83 -1.88 13.03
C GLY A 48 15.09 -0.49 12.42
N LEU A 49 14.56 -0.20 11.23
CA LEU A 49 14.86 1.02 10.48
C LEU A 49 13.73 2.06 10.53
N THR A 50 14.12 3.32 10.44
CA THR A 50 13.22 4.44 10.10
C THR A 50 13.16 4.64 8.58
N SER A 51 12.11 5.30 8.08
CA SER A 51 11.99 5.59 6.63
C SER A 51 13.17 6.43 6.11
N ALA A 52 13.74 7.30 6.96
CA ALA A 52 14.93 8.08 6.62
C ALA A 52 16.18 7.19 6.46
N GLN A 53 16.36 6.19 7.33
CA GLN A 53 17.46 5.22 7.21
C GLN A 53 17.29 4.30 6.02
N VAL A 54 16.06 3.91 5.67
CA VAL A 54 15.80 3.18 4.41
C VAL A 54 16.18 4.04 3.21
N ALA A 55 15.83 5.33 3.22
CA ALA A 55 16.25 6.27 2.18
C ALA A 55 17.77 6.35 2.02
N GLU A 56 18.49 6.46 3.13
CA GLU A 56 19.96 6.46 3.16
C GLU A 56 20.53 5.17 2.55
N ARG A 57 20.04 3.99 2.97
CA ARG A 57 20.46 2.69 2.43
C ARG A 57 20.13 2.51 0.94
N MET A 58 19.03 3.08 0.49
CA MET A 58 18.63 3.07 -0.91
C MET A 58 19.37 4.11 -1.76
N GLY A 59 20.10 5.05 -1.13
CA GLY A 59 20.79 6.16 -1.79
C GLY A 59 19.84 7.20 -2.39
N ILE A 60 18.66 7.41 -1.81
CA ILE A 60 17.63 8.35 -2.29
C ILE A 60 17.20 9.33 -1.20
N LYS A 61 16.56 10.43 -1.59
CA LYS A 61 16.10 11.46 -0.64
C LYS A 61 14.94 10.93 0.22
N PRO A 62 14.87 11.24 1.53
CA PRO A 62 13.78 10.81 2.42
C PRO A 62 12.34 11.06 1.90
N PRO A 63 12.02 12.20 1.26
CA PRO A 63 10.69 12.42 0.68
C PRO A 63 10.33 11.42 -0.42
N THR A 64 11.32 10.84 -1.10
CA THR A 64 11.13 9.81 -2.13
C THR A 64 10.67 8.51 -1.49
N VAL A 65 11.29 8.08 -0.40
CA VAL A 65 10.84 6.91 0.37
C VAL A 65 9.44 7.12 0.94
N SER A 66 9.16 8.28 1.53
CA SER A 66 7.79 8.57 2.00
C SER A 66 6.76 8.53 0.88
N ARG A 67 7.12 8.93 -0.35
CA ARG A 67 6.22 8.81 -1.50
C ARG A 67 6.02 7.36 -1.91
N ILE A 68 7.06 6.53 -1.89
CA ILE A 68 6.99 5.08 -2.16
C ILE A 68 6.08 4.40 -1.14
N GLU A 69 6.30 4.64 0.16
CA GLU A 69 5.48 4.06 1.23
C GLU A 69 4.01 4.49 1.09
N LYS A 70 3.73 5.74 0.71
CA LYS A 70 2.34 6.23 0.53
C LYS A 70 1.67 5.77 -0.77
N ASN A 71 2.42 5.61 -1.87
CA ASN A 71 1.87 5.33 -3.21
C ASN A 71 2.39 3.99 -3.74
N ILE A 72 2.40 2.97 -2.88
CA ILE A 72 3.10 1.72 -3.14
C ILE A 72 2.61 0.98 -4.40
N VAL A 73 1.31 1.03 -4.70
CA VAL A 73 0.74 0.41 -5.90
C VAL A 73 1.27 1.00 -7.21
N LYS A 74 1.91 2.18 -7.16
CA LYS A 74 2.58 2.80 -8.32
C LYS A 74 4.09 2.51 -8.35
N ALA A 75 4.64 1.88 -7.33
CA ALA A 75 6.05 1.53 -7.29
C ALA A 75 6.35 0.37 -8.25
N SER A 76 7.45 0.46 -8.99
CA SER A 76 7.90 -0.65 -9.84
C SER A 76 8.41 -1.82 -9.00
N ILE A 77 8.42 -3.03 -9.58
CA ILE A 77 9.01 -4.22 -8.95
C ILE A 77 10.47 -3.98 -8.56
N ASP A 78 11.26 -3.28 -9.40
CA ASP A 78 12.65 -2.91 -9.07
C ASP A 78 12.71 -2.03 -7.81
N THR A 79 11.82 -1.04 -7.70
CA THR A 79 11.76 -0.17 -6.52
C THR A 79 11.42 -0.94 -5.26
N LEU A 80 10.44 -1.85 -5.32
CA LEU A 80 10.08 -2.72 -4.20
C LEU A 80 11.24 -3.66 -3.82
N SER A 81 11.94 -4.22 -4.82
CA SER A 81 13.10 -5.08 -4.60
C SER A 81 14.25 -4.34 -3.92
N ARG A 82 14.56 -3.12 -4.37
CA ARG A 82 15.57 -2.27 -3.74
C ARG A 82 15.19 -1.88 -2.31
N TYR A 83 13.92 -1.60 -2.06
CA TYR A 83 13.43 -1.30 -0.72
C TYR A 83 13.59 -2.51 0.21
N ALA A 84 13.15 -3.69 -0.24
CA ALA A 84 13.28 -4.94 0.50
C ALA A 84 14.74 -5.24 0.85
N ARG A 85 15.65 -5.14 -0.12
CA ARG A 85 17.11 -5.30 0.09
C ARG A 85 17.67 -4.29 1.09
N ALA A 86 17.23 -3.03 1.05
CA ALA A 86 17.63 -2.04 2.05
C ALA A 86 17.21 -2.44 3.48
N CYS A 87 16.12 -3.18 3.60
CA CYS A 87 15.64 -3.80 4.85
C CYS A 87 16.24 -5.19 5.11
N GLY A 88 17.12 -5.72 4.27
CA GLY A 88 17.71 -7.06 4.43
C GLY A 88 16.78 -8.22 4.05
N VAL A 89 15.82 -7.99 3.16
CA VAL A 89 14.92 -9.01 2.62
C VAL A 89 15.34 -9.35 1.19
N ASP A 90 15.86 -10.56 1.00
CA ASP A 90 16.40 -11.02 -0.29
C ASP A 90 15.39 -11.86 -1.11
N ASP A 91 14.52 -12.62 -0.44
CA ASP A 91 13.47 -13.43 -1.07
C ASP A 91 12.10 -12.77 -0.91
N ILE A 92 11.66 -12.08 -1.96
CA ILE A 92 10.35 -11.43 -1.99
C ILE A 92 9.39 -12.28 -2.80
N LYS A 93 8.32 -12.77 -2.16
CA LYS A 93 7.16 -13.34 -2.86
C LYS A 93 6.11 -12.25 -3.01
N ILE A 94 6.11 -11.58 -4.16
CA ILE A 94 5.00 -10.70 -4.56
C ILE A 94 4.02 -11.56 -5.35
N SER A 95 2.96 -12.03 -4.69
CA SER A 95 1.82 -12.62 -5.39
C SER A 95 0.88 -11.48 -5.78
N LEU A 96 0.72 -11.26 -7.09
CA LEU A 96 -0.23 -10.31 -7.69
C LEU A 96 -1.52 -11.03 -8.10
#